data_AF-X1QJ28-F1
#
_entry.id   AF-X1QJ28-F1
#
_cell.length_a   1.000
_cell.length_b   1.000
_cell.length_c   1.000
_cell.angle_alpha   90.00
_cell.angle_beta   90.00
_cell.angle_gamma   90.00
#
_symmetry.space_group_name_H-M   'P 1'
#
loop_
_entity.id
_entity.type
_entity.pdbx_description
1 polymer ?
#
loop_
_entity_poly.entity_id
_entity_poly.type
_entity_poly.pdbx_seq_one_letter_code
_entity_poly.pdbx_strand_id
1 'polypeptide(L)'
;MAKVKGPLMSFDARGQIAKTLVYLGWKGLKTVRQYVIPANPKTDDQKLQRNYFKAAVAEWHTDGFTDLDAEAWDLYALALKVAKSGFNVCMGLKIKAKVLLKTWLALVDITIADPTTTGCVVTIATETDQTLSLYSGGSKTSFN
;
A
#
# COMPACT_ATOMS: atom_id res chain seq x y z
N MET A 1 6.53 -19.49 29.09
CA MET A 1 7.85 -18.81 29.13
C MET A 1 8.37 -18.92 30.55
N ALA A 2 9.58 -19.45 30.75
CA ALA A 2 10.09 -19.67 32.10
C ALA A 2 10.62 -18.36 32.69
N LYS A 3 10.22 -18.03 33.92
CA LYS A 3 10.82 -16.95 34.70
C LYS A 3 12.10 -17.48 35.34
N VAL A 4 13.19 -16.72 35.28
CA VAL A 4 14.50 -17.15 35.79
C VAL A 4 15.09 -16.11 36.74
N LYS A 5 15.77 -16.58 37.79
CA LYS A 5 16.46 -15.71 38.75
C LYS A 5 17.96 -15.78 38.46
N GLY A 6 18.61 -14.63 38.23
CA GLY A 6 20.03 -14.55 37.88
C GLY A 6 20.40 -15.32 36.60
N PRO A 7 19.82 -14.99 35.44
CA PRO A 7 20.09 -15.72 34.20
C PRO A 7 21.58 -15.69 33.87
N LEU A 8 22.19 -16.87 33.69
CA LEU A 8 23.62 -17.05 33.41
C LEU A 8 24.54 -16.40 34.44
N MET A 9 24.13 -16.31 35.70
CA MET A 9 24.86 -15.57 36.75
C MET A 9 25.07 -14.08 36.43
N SER A 10 24.35 -13.54 35.44
CA SER A 10 24.35 -12.13 35.07
C SER A 10 23.04 -11.48 35.50
N PHE A 11 23.13 -10.22 35.91
CA PHE A 11 21.96 -9.45 36.29
C PHE A 11 21.10 -9.03 35.10
N ASP A 12 21.60 -9.02 33.87
CA ASP A 12 20.82 -8.69 32.67
C ASP A 12 21.27 -9.52 31.45
N ALA A 13 21.32 -10.84 31.58
CA ALA A 13 21.61 -11.70 30.44
C ALA A 13 20.54 -11.54 29.35
N ARG A 14 21.02 -11.29 28.12
CA ARG A 14 20.19 -11.14 26.92
C ARG A 14 20.81 -11.89 25.74
N GLY A 15 19.96 -12.28 24.79
CA GLY A 15 20.40 -12.88 23.54
C GLY A 15 20.24 -14.40 23.51
N GLN A 16 20.70 -14.99 22.41
CA GLN A 16 20.59 -16.43 22.15
C GLN A 16 21.85 -17.17 22.59
N ILE A 17 21.69 -18.36 23.15
CA ILE A 17 22.78 -19.33 23.36
C ILE A 17 22.54 -20.50 22.43
N ALA A 18 23.56 -20.84 21.64
CA ALA A 18 23.63 -22.04 20.82
C ALA A 18 22.40 -22.34 19.94
N LYS A 19 21.59 -21.31 19.61
CA LYS A 19 20.30 -21.46 18.92
C LYS A 19 19.35 -22.45 19.62
N THR A 20 19.41 -22.53 20.94
CA THR A 20 18.53 -23.40 21.76
C THR A 20 17.67 -22.58 22.70
N LEU A 21 18.24 -21.58 23.36
CA LEU A 21 17.57 -20.73 24.34
C LEU A 21 17.83 -19.25 24.04
N VAL A 22 16.83 -18.41 24.31
CA VAL A 22 16.93 -16.95 24.22
C VAL A 22 16.56 -16.35 25.57
N TYR A 23 17.48 -15.57 26.12
CA TYR A 23 17.31 -14.78 27.34
C TYR A 23 16.83 -13.38 26.96
N LEU A 24 15.79 -12.90 27.64
CA LEU A 24 15.26 -11.56 27.44
C LEU A 24 14.61 -11.00 28.72
N GLY A 25 14.67 -9.68 28.85
CA GLY A 25 13.87 -8.93 29.82
C GLY A 25 12.51 -8.61 29.22
N TRP A 26 11.43 -9.04 29.88
CA TRP A 26 10.06 -8.69 29.51
C TRP A 26 9.36 -7.98 30.66
N LYS A 27 9.07 -6.69 30.50
CA LYS A 27 8.40 -5.85 31.52
C LYS A 27 9.05 -5.98 32.91
N GLY A 28 10.38 -5.93 32.98
CA GLY A 28 11.14 -6.09 34.24
C GLY A 28 11.29 -7.55 34.73
N LEU A 29 10.65 -8.52 34.09
CA LEU A 29 10.83 -9.95 34.38
C LEU A 29 11.95 -10.53 33.53
N LYS A 30 12.84 -11.29 34.17
CA LYS A 30 13.87 -12.06 33.46
C LYS A 30 13.27 -13.37 32.99
N THR A 31 13.31 -13.60 31.69
CA THR A 31 12.62 -14.73 31.06
C THR A 31 13.51 -15.48 30.07
N VAL A 32 13.24 -16.78 29.95
CA VAL A 32 13.87 -17.64 28.94
C VAL A 32 12.78 -18.26 28.08
N ARG A 33 13.05 -18.27 26.78
CA ARG A 33 12.25 -18.98 25.79
C ARG A 33 13.13 -19.88 24.93
N GLN A 34 12.55 -20.94 24.38
CA GLN A 34 13.20 -21.71 23.35
C GLN A 34 13.53 -20.81 22.16
N TYR A 35 14.70 -21.03 21.56
CA TYR A 35 15.02 -20.46 20.27
C TYR A 35 14.09 -21.08 19.23
N VAL A 36 13.12 -20.28 18.80
CA VAL A 36 12.22 -20.65 17.71
C VAL A 36 12.66 -19.83 16.51
N ILE A 37 13.10 -20.52 15.45
CA ILE A 37 13.19 -19.91 14.13
C ILE A 37 11.74 -19.72 13.67
N PRO A 38 11.26 -18.49 13.49
CA PRO A 38 9.92 -18.27 13.01
C PRO A 38 9.77 -18.96 11.66
N ALA A 39 8.72 -19.78 11.51
CA ALA A 39 8.35 -20.25 10.19
C ALA A 39 7.96 -19.01 9.38
N ASN A 40 8.67 -18.75 8.28
CA ASN A 40 8.27 -17.79 7.25
C ASN A 40 7.82 -18.58 6.02
N PRO A 41 6.70 -19.33 6.09
CA PRO A 41 6.27 -20.20 5.02
C PRO A 41 5.92 -19.35 3.81
N LYS A 42 6.71 -19.46 2.72
CA LYS A 42 6.42 -18.84 1.43
C LYS A 42 5.33 -19.63 0.71
N THR A 43 4.10 -19.57 1.22
CA THR A 43 2.95 -20.23 0.59
C THR A 43 2.68 -19.61 -0.78
N ASP A 44 2.02 -20.35 -1.66
CA ASP A 44 1.73 -19.85 -3.01
C ASP A 44 0.80 -18.65 -2.98
N ASP A 45 -0.18 -18.61 -2.07
CA ASP A 45 -1.03 -17.42 -1.85
C ASP A 45 -0.22 -16.19 -1.44
N GLN A 46 0.79 -16.36 -0.57
CA GLN A 46 1.66 -15.25 -0.17
C GLN A 46 2.54 -14.77 -1.33
N LYS A 47 3.05 -15.70 -2.15
CA LYS A 47 3.80 -15.34 -3.37
C LYS A 47 2.90 -14.61 -4.36
N LEU A 48 1.66 -15.07 -4.54
CA LEU A 48 0.69 -14.45 -5.44
C LEU A 48 0.40 -13.00 -5.04
N GLN A 49 0.10 -12.76 -3.76
CA GLN A 49 -0.11 -11.39 -3.28
C GLN A 49 1.13 -10.51 -3.46
N ARG A 50 2.33 -11.02 -3.12
CA ARG A 50 3.58 -10.28 -3.36
C ARG A 50 3.81 -9.98 -4.84
N ASN A 51 3.43 -10.89 -5.73
CA ASN A 51 3.52 -10.69 -7.17
C ASN A 51 2.56 -9.61 -7.66
N TYR A 52 1.33 -9.52 -7.12
CA TYR A 52 0.43 -8.42 -7.44
C TYR A 52 1.00 -7.06 -7.05
N PHE A 53 1.56 -6.93 -5.85
CA PHE A 53 2.25 -5.70 -5.43
C PHE A 53 3.44 -5.40 -6.36
N LYS A 54 4.27 -6.40 -6.67
CA LYS A 54 5.43 -6.21 -7.54
C LYS A 54 5.01 -5.75 -8.94
N ALA A 55 3.97 -6.35 -9.51
CA ALA A 55 3.44 -5.98 -10.81
C ALA A 55 2.87 -4.55 -10.79
N ALA A 56 2.06 -4.20 -9.79
CA ALA A 56 1.47 -2.86 -9.69
C ALA A 56 2.53 -1.75 -9.57
N VAL A 57 3.60 -1.99 -8.80
CA VAL A 57 4.72 -1.05 -8.68
C VAL A 57 5.50 -0.93 -10.00
N ALA A 58 5.73 -2.04 -10.69
CA ALA A 58 6.39 -2.01 -12.00
C ALA A 58 5.56 -1.23 -13.02
N GLU A 59 4.24 -1.45 -13.07
CA GLU A 59 3.31 -0.69 -13.91
C GLU A 59 3.36 0.80 -13.55
N TRP A 60 3.33 1.20 -12.27
CA TRP A 60 3.44 2.62 -11.87
C TRP A 60 4.67 3.33 -12.45
N HIS A 61 5.81 2.63 -12.54
CA HIS A 61 7.02 3.20 -13.12
C HIS A 61 7.08 3.12 -14.65
N THR A 62 6.27 2.27 -15.29
CA THR A 62 6.28 2.03 -16.74
C THR A 62 5.16 2.77 -17.47
N ASP A 63 4.03 3.00 -16.80
CA ASP A 63 2.82 3.63 -17.35
C ASP A 63 3.04 5.10 -17.77
N GLY A 64 4.20 5.69 -17.41
CA GLY A 64 4.58 7.03 -17.87
C GLY A 64 3.88 8.18 -17.15
N PHE A 65 3.44 7.97 -15.91
CA PHE A 65 2.83 9.03 -15.10
C PHE A 65 3.74 10.26 -15.00
N THR A 66 3.17 11.41 -15.34
CA THR A 66 3.79 12.71 -15.17
C THR A 66 3.66 13.18 -13.72
N ASP A 67 4.38 14.24 -13.35
CA ASP A 67 4.24 14.84 -12.02
C ASP A 67 2.80 15.31 -11.74
N LEU A 68 2.09 15.79 -12.78
CA LEU A 68 0.69 16.17 -12.68
C LEU A 68 -0.22 14.99 -12.37
N ASP A 69 0.06 13.81 -12.91
CA ASP A 69 -0.70 12.60 -12.61
C ASP A 69 -0.49 12.16 -11.15
N ALA A 70 0.75 12.26 -10.66
CA ALA A 70 1.07 11.99 -9.26
C ALA A 70 0.33 12.95 -8.32
N GLU A 71 0.30 14.25 -8.66
CA GLU A 71 -0.47 15.27 -7.93
C GLU A 71 -1.98 14.96 -7.94
N ALA A 72 -2.53 14.55 -9.09
CA ALA A 72 -3.93 14.15 -9.19
C ALA A 72 -4.26 12.96 -8.28
N TRP A 73 -3.36 11.97 -8.20
CA TRP A 73 -3.50 10.84 -7.27
C TRP A 73 -3.44 11.29 -5.81
N ASP A 74 -2.55 12.21 -5.46
CA ASP A 74 -2.45 12.74 -4.09
C ASP A 74 -3.71 13.54 -3.70
N LEU A 75 -4.26 14.33 -4.62
CA LEU A 75 -5.53 15.03 -4.45
C LEU A 75 -6.68 14.04 -4.24
N TYR A 76 -6.74 12.96 -5.02
CA TYR A 76 -7.73 11.90 -4.83
C TYR A 76 -7.60 11.22 -3.46
N ALA A 77 -6.37 10.95 -3.00
CA ALA A 77 -6.14 10.39 -1.67
C ALA A 77 -6.62 11.33 -0.55
N LEU A 78 -6.44 12.64 -0.71
CA LEU A 78 -6.94 13.65 0.20
C LEU A 78 -8.47 13.70 0.22
N ALA A 79 -9.11 13.59 -0.95
CA ALA A 79 -10.57 13.54 -1.11
C ALA A 79 -11.20 12.39 -0.32
N LEU A 80 -10.53 11.23 -0.30
CA LEU A 80 -10.95 10.04 0.45
C LEU A 80 -10.82 10.21 1.97
N LYS A 81 -10.19 11.28 2.47
CA LYS A 81 -9.96 11.56 3.90
C LYS A 81 -9.25 10.41 4.62
N VAL A 82 -8.33 9.73 3.94
CA VAL A 82 -7.51 8.65 4.49
C VAL A 82 -6.06 9.12 4.63
N ALA A 83 -5.36 8.67 5.68
CA ALA A 83 -3.94 8.93 5.87
C ALA A 83 -3.08 8.06 4.92
N LYS A 84 -3.21 8.29 3.61
CA LYS A 84 -2.49 7.59 2.53
C LYS A 84 -2.05 8.60 1.48
N SER A 85 -0.91 8.34 0.84
CA SER A 85 -0.52 9.05 -0.39
C SER A 85 -1.29 8.54 -1.60
N GLY A 86 -1.30 9.32 -2.67
CA GLY A 86 -1.86 8.97 -3.97
C GLY A 86 -1.31 7.66 -4.51
N PHE A 87 0.01 7.47 -4.43
CA PHE A 87 0.66 6.20 -4.74
C PHE A 87 0.02 5.02 -4.01
N ASN A 88 -0.15 5.13 -2.69
CA ASN A 88 -0.73 4.06 -1.87
C ASN A 88 -2.20 3.76 -2.25
N VAL A 89 -2.95 4.78 -2.66
CA VAL A 89 -4.32 4.62 -3.14
C VAL A 89 -4.35 3.92 -4.50
N CYS A 90 -3.53 4.37 -5.46
CA CYS A 90 -3.41 3.75 -6.78
C CYS A 90 -3.01 2.27 -6.67
N MET A 91 -2.00 1.93 -5.87
CA MET A 91 -1.59 0.54 -5.63
C MET A 91 -2.74 -0.31 -5.09
N GLY A 92 -3.48 0.22 -4.11
CA GLY A 92 -4.65 -0.47 -3.55
C GLY A 92 -5.73 -0.75 -4.59
N LEU A 93 -5.99 0.18 -5.50
CA LEU A 93 -6.96 0.01 -6.58
C LEU A 93 -6.47 -1.00 -7.62
N LYS A 94 -5.20 -0.92 -8.05
CA LYS A 94 -4.61 -1.88 -8.99
C LYS A 94 -4.65 -3.31 -8.46
N ILE A 95 -4.31 -3.51 -7.19
CA ILE A 95 -4.37 -4.84 -6.56
C ILE A 95 -5.80 -5.35 -6.48
N LYS A 96 -6.76 -4.51 -6.05
CA LYS A 96 -8.18 -4.88 -6.04
C LYS A 96 -8.68 -5.24 -7.44
N ALA A 97 -8.26 -4.51 -8.47
CA ALA A 97 -8.62 -4.80 -9.85
C ALA A 97 -8.11 -6.19 -10.27
N LYS A 98 -6.83 -6.52 -10.02
CA LYS A 98 -6.30 -7.87 -10.33
C LYS A 98 -7.01 -8.98 -9.57
N VAL A 99 -7.29 -8.77 -8.27
CA VAL A 99 -8.02 -9.76 -7.45
C VAL A 99 -9.46 -9.97 -7.96
N LEU A 100 -10.11 -8.92 -8.43
CA LEU A 100 -11.46 -8.97 -9.03
C LEU A 100 -11.45 -9.29 -10.53
N LEU A 101 -10.28 -9.63 -11.10
CA LEU A 101 -10.09 -9.92 -12.53
C LEU A 101 -10.59 -8.80 -13.46
N LYS A 102 -10.46 -7.54 -13.03
CA LYS A 102 -10.79 -6.35 -13.82
C LYS A 102 -9.58 -5.90 -14.62
N THR A 103 -9.84 -5.36 -15.81
CA THR A 103 -8.83 -4.70 -16.64
C THR A 103 -8.57 -3.29 -16.14
N TRP A 104 -7.29 -2.93 -16.03
CA TRP A 104 -6.88 -1.55 -15.77
C TRP A 104 -6.71 -0.85 -17.11
N LEU A 105 -7.54 0.15 -17.38
CA LEU A 105 -7.45 0.97 -18.59
C LEU A 105 -6.85 2.32 -18.21
N ALA A 106 -5.76 2.70 -18.87
CA ALA A 106 -5.24 4.07 -18.77
C ALA A 106 -6.10 4.99 -19.63
N LEU A 107 -6.55 6.10 -19.04
CA LEU A 107 -7.22 7.16 -19.78
C LEU A 107 -6.15 8.19 -20.17
N VAL A 108 -5.98 8.40 -21.48
CA VAL A 108 -4.96 9.29 -22.05
C VAL A 108 -5.63 10.39 -22.87
N ASP A 109 -4.85 11.41 -23.22
CA ASP A 109 -5.28 12.54 -24.07
C ASP A 109 -6.57 13.22 -23.57
N ILE A 110 -6.64 13.46 -22.26
CA ILE A 110 -7.79 14.13 -21.63
C ILE A 110 -7.69 15.64 -21.88
N THR A 111 -8.67 16.19 -22.57
CA THR A 111 -8.81 17.64 -22.74
C THR A 111 -10.03 18.14 -21.98
N ILE A 112 -9.82 19.07 -21.06
CA ILE A 112 -10.87 19.72 -20.27
C ILE A 112 -11.03 21.14 -20.82
N ALA A 113 -12.20 21.43 -21.39
CA ALA A 113 -12.54 22.80 -21.81
C ALA A 113 -12.78 23.70 -20.59
N ASP A 114 -12.57 25.00 -20.76
CA ASP A 114 -12.82 25.97 -19.70
C ASP A 114 -14.27 25.88 -19.21
N PRO A 115 -14.49 25.83 -17.88
CA PRO A 115 -15.83 25.75 -17.32
C PRO A 115 -16.59 27.03 -17.63
N THR A 116 -17.75 26.87 -18.26
CA THR A 116 -18.74 27.94 -18.47
C THR A 116 -19.77 27.93 -17.34
N THR A 117 -20.67 28.91 -17.33
CA THR A 117 -21.79 28.98 -16.37
C THR A 117 -22.76 27.79 -16.47
N THR A 118 -22.70 26.99 -17.54
CA THR A 118 -23.59 25.85 -17.78
C THR A 118 -22.86 24.49 -17.69
N GLY A 119 -21.54 24.49 -17.55
CA GLY A 119 -20.71 23.27 -17.45
C GLY A 119 -19.40 23.35 -18.23
N CYS A 120 -18.69 22.24 -18.31
CA CYS A 120 -17.49 22.06 -19.14
C CYS A 120 -17.63 20.81 -20.00
N VAL A 121 -16.92 20.78 -21.12
CA VAL A 121 -16.78 19.58 -21.96
C VAL A 121 -15.45 18.91 -21.61
N VAL A 122 -15.52 17.63 -21.28
CA VAL A 122 -14.34 16.79 -21.06
C VAL A 122 -14.30 15.74 -22.15
N THR A 123 -13.26 15.77 -22.97
CA THR A 123 -13.02 14.79 -24.02
C THR A 123 -11.93 13.85 -23.55
N ILE A 124 -12.18 12.54 -23.65
CA ILE A 124 -11.24 11.48 -23.27
C ILE A 124 -11.15 10.53 -24.46
N ALA A 125 -9.94 10.33 -24.99
CA ALA A 125 -9.72 9.36 -26.04
C ALA A 125 -9.80 7.94 -25.45
N THR A 126 -10.77 7.14 -25.89
CA THR A 126 -10.92 5.74 -25.48
C THR A 126 -11.32 4.88 -26.67
N GLU A 127 -10.80 3.65 -26.76
CA GLU A 127 -11.13 2.72 -27.86
C GLU A 127 -12.52 2.06 -27.72
N THR A 128 -13.13 2.15 -26.54
CA THR A 128 -14.41 1.51 -26.21
C THR A 128 -15.23 2.41 -25.31
N ASP A 129 -16.56 2.41 -25.44
CA ASP A 129 -17.43 3.14 -24.53
C ASP A 129 -17.26 2.66 -23.08
N GLN A 130 -17.01 3.59 -22.17
CA GLN A 130 -16.81 3.32 -20.75
C GLN A 130 -17.74 4.20 -19.90
N THR A 131 -18.23 3.66 -18.78
CA THR A 131 -18.90 4.47 -17.76
C THR A 131 -17.87 4.99 -16.77
N LEU A 132 -17.69 6.31 -16.72
CA LEU A 132 -16.70 6.97 -15.88
C LEU A 132 -17.39 7.86 -14.84
N SER A 133 -16.79 7.98 -13.67
CA SER A 133 -17.18 8.98 -12.67
C SER A 133 -16.13 10.08 -12.66
N LEU A 134 -16.53 11.29 -13.08
CA LEU A 134 -15.69 12.47 -13.01
C LEU A 134 -15.94 13.17 -11.68
N TYR A 135 -14.87 13.40 -10.92
CA TYR A 135 -14.93 14.15 -9.67
C TYR A 135 -14.39 15.56 -9.89
N SER A 136 -15.13 16.56 -9.42
CA SER A 136 -14.73 17.97 -9.56
C SER A 136 -14.91 18.70 -8.22
N GLY A 137 -14.09 19.70 -7.96
CA GLY A 137 -14.06 20.35 -6.64
C GLY A 137 -13.68 21.82 -6.71
N GLY A 138 -14.34 22.64 -5.90
CA GLY A 138 -13.99 24.06 -5.73
C GLY A 138 -12.79 24.30 -4.80
N SER A 139 -12.26 23.25 -4.17
CA SER A 139 -11.09 23.34 -3.30
C SER A 139 -10.23 22.08 -3.42
N LYS A 140 -8.93 22.20 -3.12
CA LYS A 140 -7.96 21.10 -3.18
C LYS A 140 -8.30 19.91 -2.27
N THR A 141 -9.19 20.11 -1.28
CA THR A 141 -9.53 19.11 -0.25
C THR A 141 -10.96 18.60 -0.34
N SER A 142 -11.77 19.13 -1.27
CA SER A 142 -13.19 18.78 -1.41
C SER A 142 -13.54 18.54 -2.88
N PHE A 143 -13.65 17.27 -3.26
CA PHE A 143 -14.21 16.85 -4.53
C PHE A 143 -15.63 16.32 -4.30
N ASN A 144 -16.55 16.70 -5.19
CA ASN A 144 -17.92 16.19 -5.28
C ASN A 144 -18.04 15.22 -6.46
#